data_AF-A0A533X3S0-F1
#
_entry.id   AF-A0A533X3S0-F1
#
_cell.length_a   1.000
_cell.length_b   1.000
_cell.length_c   1.000
_cell.angle_alpha   90.00
_cell.angle_beta   90.00
_cell.angle_gamma   90.00
#
_symmetry.space_group_name_H-M   'P 1'
#
loop_
_entity.id
_entity.type
_entity.pdbx_description
1 polymer ?
#
loop_
_entity_poly.entity_id
_entity_poly.type
_entity_poly.pdbx_seq_one_letter_code
_entity_poly.pdbx_strand_id
1 'polypeptide(L)'
;MENRGVLIGSIIFVFASFILMIVGLVYESYKSKQQRELVASIKTERQAVTVTAPRDFSIYKTIVGDEGREMVQIPEGPFTMGGSEGDPDEAPEHQLYLKAYYIDKKEVTQAEYDRFVRMTKRGKPFVPVFEDDISKIMKPELPAMGMSWSDAVAYCKWAGKR
;
A
#
# COMPACT_ATOMS: atom_id res chain seq x y z
N MET A 1 37.69 -37.72 -21.44
CA MET A 1 37.45 -37.09 -22.75
C MET A 1 36.39 -36.03 -22.54
N GLU A 2 36.83 -34.78 -22.48
CA GLU A 2 35.98 -33.65 -22.13
C GLU A 2 34.97 -33.37 -23.26
N ASN A 3 33.69 -33.33 -22.91
CA ASN A 3 32.60 -33.28 -23.88
C ASN A 3 32.44 -31.85 -24.40
N ARG A 4 33.36 -31.43 -25.29
CA ARG A 4 33.46 -30.06 -25.83
C ARG A 4 32.13 -29.50 -26.36
N GLY A 5 31.26 -30.37 -26.88
CA GLY A 5 29.91 -29.99 -27.31
C GLY A 5 29.02 -29.47 -26.17
N VAL A 6 29.13 -30.04 -24.96
CA VAL A 6 28.38 -29.60 -23.77
C VAL A 6 28.89 -28.25 -23.28
N LEU A 7 30.21 -28.03 -23.30
CA LEU A 7 30.81 -26.76 -22.91
C LEU A 7 30.39 -25.61 -23.85
N ILE A 8 30.44 -25.86 -25.16
CA ILE A 8 30.01 -24.88 -26.18
C ILE A 8 28.51 -24.60 -26.07
N GLY A 9 27.67 -25.62 -25.84
CA GLY A 9 26.24 -25.45 -25.63
C GLY A 9 25.90 -24.61 -24.39
N SER A 10 26.63 -24.81 -23.29
CA SER A 10 26.47 -24.02 -22.05
C SER A 10 26.84 -22.54 -22.28
N ILE A 11 27.94 -22.28 -22.98
CA ILE A 11 28.38 -20.92 -23.31
C ILE A 11 27.30 -20.19 -24.14
N ILE A 12 26.79 -20.83 -25.19
CA ILE A 12 25.72 -20.25 -26.03
C ILE A 12 24.46 -19.98 -25.20
N PHE A 13 24.09 -20.89 -24.31
CA PHE A 13 22.91 -20.73 -23.45
C PHE A 13 23.04 -19.53 -22.49
N VAL A 14 24.21 -19.32 -21.89
CA VAL A 14 24.47 -18.17 -21.01
C VAL A 14 24.39 -16.86 -21.79
N PHE A 15 25.02 -16.78 -22.96
CA PHE A 15 24.97 -15.58 -23.79
C PHE A 15 23.56 -15.28 -24.31
N ALA A 16 22.80 -16.31 -24.74
CA ALA A 16 21.41 -16.15 -25.15
C ALA A 16 20.51 -15.65 -24.00
N SER A 17 20.70 -16.20 -22.80
CA SER A 17 19.96 -15.78 -21.61
C SER A 17 20.29 -14.35 -21.20
N PHE A 18 21.57 -13.96 -21.31
CA PHE A 18 22.03 -12.60 -21.03
C PHE A 18 21.44 -11.58 -22.01
N ILE A 19 21.42 -11.92 -23.31
CA ILE A 19 20.78 -11.08 -24.33
C ILE A 19 19.28 -10.95 -24.06
N LEU A 20 18.59 -12.04 -23.71
CA LEU A 20 17.16 -12.03 -23.39
C LEU A 20 16.87 -11.14 -22.18
N MET A 21 17.70 -11.22 -21.12
CA MET A 21 17.60 -10.34 -19.97
C MET A 21 17.75 -8.85 -20.35
N ILE A 22 18.75 -8.51 -21.18
CA ILE A 22 18.95 -7.13 -21.64
C ILE A 22 17.74 -6.65 -22.45
N VAL A 23 17.22 -7.48 -23.37
CA VAL A 23 16.02 -7.14 -24.15
C VAL A 23 14.81 -6.94 -23.24
N GLY A 24 14.64 -7.77 -22.22
CA GLY A 24 13.57 -7.62 -21.22
C GLY A 24 13.69 -6.32 -20.42
N LEU A 25 14.89 -5.96 -19.97
CA LEU A 25 15.14 -4.69 -19.27
C LEU A 25 14.88 -3.47 -20.16
N VAL A 26 15.29 -3.54 -21.43
CA VAL A 26 15.02 -2.49 -22.41
C VAL A 26 13.51 -2.36 -22.65
N TYR A 27 12.80 -3.48 -22.80
CA TYR A 27 11.34 -3.49 -22.97
C TYR A 27 10.61 -2.86 -21.76
N GLU A 28 10.95 -3.26 -20.54
CA GLU A 28 10.37 -2.66 -19.32
C GLU A 28 10.75 -1.18 -19.19
N SER A 29 11.95 -0.78 -19.62
CA SER A 29 12.36 0.63 -19.66
C SER A 29 11.52 1.44 -20.64
N TYR A 30 11.28 0.94 -21.85
CA TYR A 30 10.41 1.59 -22.84
C TYR A 30 8.98 1.71 -22.34
N LYS A 31 8.43 0.62 -21.79
CA LYS A 31 7.08 0.60 -21.21
C LYS A 31 6.94 1.58 -20.04
N SER A 32 7.94 1.64 -19.16
CA SER A 32 7.99 2.59 -18.04
C SER A 32 7.99 4.05 -18.51
N LYS A 33 8.76 4.37 -19.58
CA LYS A 33 8.75 5.71 -20.17
C LYS A 33 7.38 6.09 -20.74
N GLN A 34 6.74 5.20 -21.49
CA GLN A 34 5.40 5.45 -22.03
C GLN A 34 4.36 5.65 -20.92
N GLN A 35 4.43 4.87 -19.85
CA GLN A 35 3.53 5.06 -18.71
C GLN A 35 3.78 6.39 -18.00
N ARG A 36 5.03 6.83 -17.87
CA ARG A 36 5.37 8.15 -17.31
C ARG A 36 4.87 9.30 -18.18
N GLU A 37 5.02 9.19 -19.50
CA GLU A 37 4.49 10.19 -20.45
C GLU A 37 2.96 10.23 -20.42
N LEU A 38 2.31 9.06 -20.40
CA LEU A 38 0.86 8.96 -20.29
C LEU A 38 0.37 9.63 -18.99
N VAL A 39 0.99 9.30 -17.86
CA VAL A 39 0.69 9.92 -16.56
C VAL A 39 0.95 11.43 -16.61
N ALA A 40 2.10 11.88 -17.10
CA ALA A 40 2.40 13.31 -17.23
C ALA A 40 1.44 14.08 -18.15
N SER A 41 0.85 13.41 -19.14
CA SER A 41 -0.16 13.99 -20.04
C SER A 41 -1.53 14.13 -19.39
N ILE A 42 -1.80 13.44 -18.29
CA ILE A 42 -3.05 13.58 -17.54
C ILE A 42 -3.00 14.92 -16.81
N LYS A 43 -3.69 15.90 -17.38
CA LYS A 43 -3.89 17.21 -16.77
C LYS A 43 -5.07 17.12 -15.80
N THR A 44 -4.81 16.72 -14.56
CA THR A 44 -5.80 16.85 -13.49
C THR A 44 -5.97 18.34 -13.20
N GLU A 45 -7.02 18.95 -13.76
CA GLU A 45 -7.42 20.28 -13.34
C GLU A 45 -7.73 20.23 -11.85
N ARG A 46 -6.99 21.01 -11.06
CA ARG A 46 -7.26 21.24 -9.65
C ARG A 46 -8.55 22.06 -9.59
N GLN A 47 -9.70 21.41 -9.81
CA GLN A 47 -10.96 22.00 -9.41
C GLN A 47 -10.87 22.11 -7.89
N ALA A 48 -10.79 23.36 -7.40
CA ALA A 48 -11.17 23.63 -6.04
C ALA A 48 -12.59 23.08 -5.89
N VAL A 49 -12.72 21.93 -5.26
CA VAL A 49 -14.02 21.37 -4.94
C VAL A 49 -14.62 22.34 -3.94
N THR A 50 -15.41 23.29 -4.44
CA THR A 50 -16.28 24.11 -3.60
C THR A 50 -17.13 23.11 -2.83
N VAL A 51 -16.88 22.99 -1.53
CA VAL A 51 -17.62 22.07 -0.65
C VAL A 51 -19.01 22.65 -0.45
N THR A 52 -19.83 22.51 -1.48
CA THR A 52 -21.23 22.93 -1.51
C THR A 52 -22.06 21.66 -1.50
N ALA A 53 -22.88 21.50 -0.45
CA ALA A 53 -23.73 20.35 -0.12
C ALA A 53 -23.02 19.16 0.60
N PRO A 54 -23.75 18.40 1.45
CA PRO A 54 -23.23 17.17 2.03
C PRO A 54 -22.74 16.26 0.90
N ARG A 55 -21.45 15.92 0.94
CA ARG A 55 -20.84 15.04 -0.06
C ARG A 55 -21.56 13.70 -0.02
N ASP A 56 -22.23 13.36 -1.11
CA ASP A 56 -22.84 12.05 -1.26
C ASP A 56 -21.73 11.01 -1.48
N PHE A 57 -21.37 10.32 -0.40
CA PHE A 57 -20.38 9.24 -0.43
C PHE A 57 -20.98 7.91 -0.88
N SER A 58 -22.28 7.85 -1.20
CA SER A 58 -22.92 6.61 -1.68
C SER A 58 -22.41 6.13 -3.04
N ILE A 59 -21.72 7.02 -3.78
CA ILE A 59 -21.04 6.67 -5.03
C ILE A 59 -19.90 5.67 -4.85
N TYR A 60 -19.32 5.58 -3.64
CA TYR A 60 -18.21 4.67 -3.38
C TYR A 60 -18.74 3.31 -2.95
N LYS A 61 -18.32 2.27 -3.68
CA LYS A 61 -18.65 0.90 -3.33
C LYS A 61 -18.08 0.56 -1.95
N THR A 62 -18.93 0.04 -1.08
CA THR A 62 -18.54 -0.43 0.26
C THR A 62 -18.61 -1.95 0.30
N ILE A 63 -17.67 -2.58 0.99
CA ILE A 63 -17.70 -4.00 1.32
C ILE A 63 -17.53 -4.17 2.83
N VAL A 64 -17.94 -5.32 3.36
CA VAL A 64 -17.68 -5.70 4.75
C VAL A 64 -16.69 -6.85 4.72
N GLY A 65 -15.55 -6.71 5.39
CA GLY A 65 -14.56 -7.78 5.54
C GLY A 65 -15.06 -8.92 6.42
N ASP A 66 -14.38 -10.06 6.39
CA ASP A 66 -14.76 -11.26 7.16
C ASP A 66 -14.75 -11.00 8.69
N GLU A 67 -13.93 -10.06 9.13
CA GLU A 67 -13.82 -9.55 10.49
C GLU A 67 -14.88 -8.48 10.83
N GLY A 68 -15.80 -8.19 9.91
CA GLY A 68 -16.98 -7.35 10.13
C GLY A 68 -16.77 -5.86 9.92
N ARG A 69 -15.63 -5.44 9.36
CA ARG A 69 -15.30 -4.02 9.16
C ARG A 69 -15.72 -3.52 7.79
N GLU A 70 -16.30 -2.32 7.76
CA GLU A 70 -16.62 -1.62 6.52
C GLU A 70 -15.34 -1.08 5.85
N MET A 71 -15.20 -1.40 4.56
CA MET A 71 -14.17 -0.85 3.69
C MET A 71 -14.79 -0.07 2.55
N VAL A 72 -14.17 1.03 2.17
CA VAL A 72 -14.60 1.90 1.08
C VAL A 72 -13.66 1.71 -0.11
N GLN A 73 -14.22 1.59 -1.32
CA GLN A 73 -13.44 1.53 -2.55
C GLN A 73 -12.88 2.90 -2.90
N ILE A 74 -11.57 2.95 -3.12
CA ILE A 74 -10.88 4.02 -3.83
C ILE A 74 -10.78 3.58 -5.29
N PRO A 75 -11.42 4.28 -6.25
CA PRO A 75 -11.37 3.92 -7.66
C PRO A 75 -9.95 4.05 -8.22
N GLU A 76 -9.68 3.36 -9.32
CA GLU A 76 -8.40 3.52 -10.01
C GLU A 76 -8.31 4.87 -10.71
N GLY A 77 -7.10 5.38 -10.83
CA GLY A 77 -6.89 6.65 -11.51
C GLY A 77 -5.56 7.32 -11.23
N PRO A 78 -5.34 8.46 -11.88
CA PRO A 78 -4.23 9.36 -11.57
C PRO A 78 -4.38 9.90 -10.14
N PHE A 79 -3.30 9.90 -9.39
CA PHE A 79 -3.18 10.48 -8.06
C PHE A 79 -1.92 11.31 -7.99
N THR A 80 -2.04 12.50 -7.41
CA THR A 80 -0.92 13.40 -7.17
C THR A 80 -0.41 13.16 -5.75
N MET A 81 0.81 12.65 -5.62
CA MET A 81 1.47 12.37 -4.33
C MET A 81 2.53 13.43 -4.02
N GLY A 82 2.66 13.77 -2.74
CA GLY A 82 3.59 14.79 -2.25
C GLY A 82 3.03 16.21 -2.38
N GLY A 83 3.81 17.18 -1.91
CA GLY A 83 3.45 18.59 -1.92
C GLY A 83 4.57 19.47 -2.49
N SER A 84 4.22 20.72 -2.83
CA SER A 84 5.20 21.78 -3.09
C SER A 84 5.67 22.46 -1.79
N GLU A 85 4.87 22.34 -0.73
CA GLU A 85 5.12 22.86 0.61
C GLU A 85 5.17 21.66 1.56
N GLY A 86 6.17 21.59 2.44
CA GLY A 86 6.33 20.49 3.39
C GLY A 86 7.78 20.24 3.76
N ASP A 87 7.99 19.19 4.54
CA ASP A 87 9.34 18.69 4.83
C ASP A 87 9.99 18.10 3.56
N PRO A 88 11.33 18.04 3.49
CA PRO A 88 12.03 17.58 2.28
C PRO A 88 11.66 16.17 1.80
N ASP A 89 11.12 15.32 2.67
CA ASP A 89 10.63 13.97 2.36
C ASP A 89 9.17 13.92 1.89
N GLU A 90 8.45 15.04 1.95
CA GLU A 90 7.07 15.18 1.42
C GLU A 90 7.05 15.74 -0.01
N ALA A 91 8.19 16.22 -0.51
CA ALA A 91 8.37 16.82 -1.83
C ALA A 91 9.27 15.95 -2.75
N PRO A 92 9.21 16.11 -4.09
CA PRO A 92 8.28 16.96 -4.83
C PRO A 92 6.95 16.27 -5.12
N GLU A 93 5.95 17.10 -5.43
CA GLU A 93 4.71 16.66 -6.04
C GLU A 93 5.00 15.87 -7.34
N HIS A 94 4.41 14.67 -7.46
CA HIS A 94 4.52 13.85 -8.67
C HIS A 94 3.25 13.03 -8.90
N GLN A 95 2.94 12.75 -10.16
CA GLN A 95 1.77 11.96 -10.52
C GLN A 95 2.08 10.46 -10.51
N LEU A 96 1.14 9.69 -9.97
CA LEU A 96 1.13 8.24 -9.92
C LEU A 96 -0.20 7.73 -10.48
N TYR A 97 -0.21 6.50 -10.99
CA TYR A 97 -1.46 5.81 -11.30
C TYR A 97 -1.70 4.73 -10.26
N LEU A 98 -2.81 4.83 -9.52
CA LEU A 98 -3.20 3.84 -8.53
C LEU A 98 -4.28 2.95 -9.13
N LYS A 99 -4.10 1.63 -8.99
CA LYS A 99 -5.19 0.67 -9.24
C LYS A 99 -6.25 0.82 -8.15
N ALA A 100 -7.48 0.39 -8.43
CA ALA A 100 -8.55 0.43 -7.45
C ALA A 100 -8.23 -0.46 -6.26
N TYR A 101 -8.52 0.01 -5.04
CA TYR A 101 -8.34 -0.77 -3.82
C TYR A 101 -9.42 -0.40 -2.80
N TYR A 102 -9.57 -1.23 -1.78
CA TYR A 102 -10.42 -0.93 -0.63
C TYR A 102 -9.54 -0.52 0.55
N ILE A 103 -10.02 0.42 1.35
CA ILE A 103 -9.40 0.81 2.62
C ILE A 103 -10.46 0.83 3.71
N ASP A 104 -10.08 0.45 4.92
CA ASP A 104 -10.98 0.50 6.08
C ASP A 104 -11.45 1.94 6.31
N LYS A 105 -12.74 2.09 6.60
CA LYS A 105 -13.36 3.40 6.85
C LYS A 105 -12.88 4.04 8.16
N LYS A 106 -12.41 3.22 9.10
CA LYS A 106 -11.92 3.62 10.43
C LYS A 106 -10.65 2.83 10.78
N GLU A 107 -9.81 3.44 11.61
CA GLU A 107 -8.66 2.79 12.21
C GLU A 107 -9.08 1.55 13.00
N VAL A 108 -8.22 0.53 13.04
CA VAL A 108 -8.44 -0.67 13.86
C VAL A 108 -8.56 -0.26 15.32
N THR A 109 -9.62 -0.72 15.98
CA THR A 109 -9.88 -0.41 17.39
C THR A 109 -9.09 -1.33 18.32
N GLN A 110 -8.88 -0.89 19.56
CA GLN A 110 -8.25 -1.69 20.61
C GLN A 110 -8.97 -3.04 20.79
N ALA A 111 -10.31 -3.06 20.78
CA ALA A 111 -11.11 -4.29 20.91
C ALA A 111 -10.89 -5.27 19.77
N GLU A 112 -10.85 -4.77 18.53
CA GLU A 112 -10.62 -5.59 17.34
C GLU A 112 -9.20 -6.17 17.34
N TYR A 113 -8.21 -5.37 17.72
CA TYR A 113 -6.84 -5.85 17.83
C TYR A 113 -6.66 -6.84 18.99
N ASP A 114 -7.33 -6.62 20.13
CA ASP A 114 -7.34 -7.54 21.27
C ASP A 114 -7.87 -8.92 20.89
N ARG A 115 -8.87 -8.98 19.99
CA ARG A 115 -9.38 -10.25 19.44
C ARG A 115 -8.28 -11.01 18.71
N PHE A 116 -7.54 -10.33 17.82
CA PHE A 116 -6.40 -10.90 17.11
C PHE A 116 -5.35 -11.43 18.09
N VAL A 117 -4.93 -10.61 19.06
CA VAL A 117 -3.93 -10.98 20.07
C VAL A 117 -4.34 -12.25 20.83
N ARG A 118 -5.60 -12.35 21.24
CA ARG A 118 -6.14 -13.53 21.94
C ARG A 118 -6.14 -14.79 21.07
N MET A 119 -6.49 -14.67 19.79
CA MET A 119 -6.53 -15.81 18.85
C MET A 119 -5.13 -16.29 18.46
N THR A 120 -4.19 -15.37 18.25
CA THR A 120 -2.82 -15.71 17.80
C THR A 120 -1.83 -15.87 18.95
N LYS A 121 -2.27 -15.65 20.21
CA LYS A 121 -1.43 -15.68 21.41
C LYS A 121 -0.19 -14.78 21.32
N ARG A 122 -0.35 -13.60 20.70
CA ARG A 122 0.73 -12.60 20.59
C ARG A 122 0.84 -11.76 21.86
N GLY A 123 1.95 -11.03 21.99
CA GLY A 123 2.10 -10.03 23.04
C GLY A 123 1.12 -8.88 22.83
N LYS A 124 0.63 -8.30 23.94
CA LYS A 124 -0.19 -7.08 23.86
C LYS A 124 0.67 -5.90 23.41
N PRO A 125 0.09 -4.95 22.67
CA PRO A 125 0.76 -3.69 22.35
C PRO A 125 1.25 -3.00 23.62
N PHE A 126 2.43 -2.42 23.55
CA PHE A 126 3.01 -1.65 24.64
C PHE A 126 3.23 -0.23 24.13
N VAL A 127 2.68 0.77 24.83
CA VAL A 127 2.99 2.16 24.52
C VAL A 127 4.01 2.69 25.52
N PRO A 128 5.27 2.91 25.09
CA PRO A 128 6.39 3.12 26.00
C PRO A 128 6.41 4.47 26.73
N VAL A 129 5.58 5.44 26.34
CA VAL A 129 5.65 6.80 26.90
C VAL A 129 4.26 7.41 27.01
N PHE A 130 3.64 7.25 28.17
CA PHE A 130 2.54 8.10 28.61
C PHE A 130 2.77 8.40 30.09
N GLU A 131 3.07 9.67 30.40
CA GLU A 131 3.19 10.16 31.78
C GLU A 131 1.82 10.22 32.47
N ASP A 132 0.76 10.34 31.66
CA ASP A 132 -0.64 10.35 32.10
C ASP A 132 -1.24 8.95 32.26
N ASP A 133 -2.41 8.89 32.90
CA ASP A 133 -3.23 7.69 33.04
C ASP A 133 -3.57 7.04 31.68
N ILE A 134 -2.86 5.96 31.38
CA ILE A 134 -2.96 5.14 30.16
C ILE A 134 -4.39 4.61 29.94
N SER A 135 -5.21 4.48 30.99
CA SER A 135 -6.59 3.99 30.86
C SER A 135 -7.46 4.90 29.98
N LYS A 136 -7.11 6.19 29.85
CA LYS A 136 -7.84 7.17 29.04
C LYS A 136 -7.77 6.90 27.54
N ILE A 137 -6.69 6.24 27.10
CA ILE A 137 -6.36 6.01 25.67
C ILE A 137 -6.42 4.53 25.28
N MET A 138 -6.52 3.62 26.26
CA MET A 138 -6.65 2.18 26.03
C MET A 138 -8.12 1.72 26.06
N LYS A 139 -9.07 2.59 25.74
CA LYS A 139 -10.50 2.23 25.68
C LYS A 139 -10.78 1.33 24.46
N PRO A 140 -11.67 0.33 24.57
CA PRO A 140 -11.94 -0.65 23.51
C PRO A 140 -12.26 -0.06 22.13
N GLU A 141 -12.96 1.07 22.09
CA GLU A 141 -13.44 1.76 20.90
C GLU A 141 -12.43 2.70 20.25
N LEU A 142 -11.33 3.01 20.94
CA LEU A 142 -10.28 3.89 20.43
C LEU A 142 -9.35 3.15 19.46
N PRO A 143 -8.61 3.87 18.60
CA PRO A 143 -7.61 3.27 17.73
C PRO A 143 -6.58 2.47 18.54
N ALA A 144 -6.24 1.28 18.03
CA ALA A 144 -5.20 0.45 18.58
C ALA A 144 -3.83 1.12 18.37
N MET A 145 -3.02 1.14 19.42
CA MET A 145 -1.71 1.82 19.45
C MET A 145 -0.65 0.91 20.07
N GLY A 146 0.62 1.26 19.91
CA GLY A 146 1.74 0.57 20.59
C GLY A 146 2.12 -0.78 19.98
N MET A 147 1.77 -1.00 18.71
CA MET A 147 2.16 -2.20 17.97
C MET A 147 3.32 -1.90 17.03
N SER A 148 4.17 -2.90 16.79
CA SER A 148 5.21 -2.81 15.79
C SER A 148 4.63 -2.88 14.37
N TRP A 149 5.41 -2.47 13.36
CA TRP A 149 5.01 -2.65 11.96
C TRP A 149 4.75 -4.13 11.60
N SER A 150 5.54 -5.06 12.14
CA SER A 150 5.36 -6.49 11.88
C SER A 150 4.08 -7.06 12.53
N ASP A 151 3.64 -6.46 13.63
CA ASP A 151 2.36 -6.76 14.25
C ASP A 151 1.17 -6.22 13.45
N ALA A 152 1.26 -4.98 12.96
CA ALA A 152 0.25 -4.41 12.08
C ALA A 152 0.06 -5.25 10.80
N VAL A 153 1.16 -5.64 10.15
CA VAL A 153 1.12 -6.52 8.97
C VAL A 153 0.51 -7.89 9.29
N ALA A 154 0.82 -8.45 10.46
CA ALA A 154 0.25 -9.73 10.86
C ALA A 154 -1.25 -9.64 11.16
N TYR A 155 -1.70 -8.54 11.76
CA TYR A 155 -3.12 -8.25 11.94
C TYR A 155 -3.83 -8.17 10.59
N CYS A 156 -3.31 -7.40 9.64
CA CYS A 156 -3.89 -7.29 8.30
C CYS A 156 -4.01 -8.66 7.64
N LYS A 157 -2.96 -9.48 7.69
CA LYS A 157 -2.97 -10.84 7.13
C LYS A 157 -4.00 -11.75 7.81
N TRP A 158 -4.08 -11.69 9.14
CA TRP A 158 -5.08 -12.47 9.91
C TRP A 158 -6.52 -12.05 9.55
N ALA A 159 -6.75 -10.76 9.29
CA ALA A 159 -8.01 -10.22 8.83
C ALA A 159 -8.26 -10.44 7.31
N GLY A 160 -7.42 -11.19 6.60
CA GLY A 160 -7.56 -11.38 5.15
C GLY A 160 -7.30 -10.13 4.30
N LYS A 161 -6.60 -9.14 4.86
CA LYS A 161 -6.25 -7.84 4.26
C LYS A 161 -4.73 -7.69 4.11
N ARG A 162 -4.29 -6.47 3.76
CA ARG A 162 -2.88 -6.08 3.57
C ARG A 162 -2.56 -4.78 4.28
#